data_AF-A0A848D2A0-F1
#
_entry.id   AF-A0A848D2A0-F1
#
_cell.length_a   1.000
_cell.length_b   1.000
_cell.length_c   1.000
_cell.angle_alpha   90.00
_cell.angle_beta   90.00
_cell.angle_gamma   90.00
#
_symmetry.space_group_name_H-M   'P 1'
#
loop_
_entity.id
_entity.type
_entity.pdbx_description
1 polymer ?
#
loop_
_entity_poly.entity_id
_entity_poly.type
_entity_poly.pdbx_seq_one_letter_code
_entity_poly.pdbx_strand_id
1 'polypeptide(L)'
;MTENTRLLKPDELREIAERERKATPGPWNAIGNPYGFLVSTLNGMTICEKDEATSIDFCNAEFIAASRTDIPRLLTHIEALQAQLSSLCPIGDLGVITSLQTEKTHMVEHIKAQQAEIERYKTALERICSIEPDSLYDAQLIAEEAL
;
A
#
# COMPACT_ATOMS: atom_id res chain seq x y z
N MET A 1 -23.34 0.42 10.72
CA MET A 1 -22.60 -0.85 10.58
C MET A 1 -21.59 -0.68 9.46
N THR A 2 -20.37 -0.23 9.75
CA THR A 2 -19.37 0.13 8.73
C THR A 2 -17.97 0.02 9.33
N GLU A 3 -17.49 -1.21 9.48
CA GLU A 3 -16.08 -1.52 9.78
C GLU A 3 -15.69 -2.80 9.02
N ASN A 4 -15.87 -2.84 7.69
CA ASN A 4 -15.45 -4.02 6.93
C ASN A 4 -14.87 -3.70 5.55
N THR A 5 -14.31 -2.51 5.39
CA THR A 5 -13.72 -2.04 4.13
C THR A 5 -12.24 -1.74 4.28
N ARG A 6 -11.52 -2.53 5.09
CA ARG A 6 -10.05 -2.48 5.10
C ARG A 6 -9.49 -3.60 4.24
N LEU A 7 -8.40 -3.31 3.54
CA LEU A 7 -7.64 -4.32 2.82
C LEU A 7 -7.12 -5.38 3.81
N LEU A 8 -7.27 -6.65 3.44
CA LEU A 8 -6.72 -7.77 4.22
C LEU A 8 -5.20 -7.78 4.09
N LYS A 9 -4.50 -7.98 5.22
CA LYS A 9 -3.05 -8.18 5.24
C LYS A 9 -2.70 -9.57 4.68
N PRO A 10 -1.46 -9.80 4.21
CA PRO A 10 -1.04 -11.10 3.70
C PRO A 10 -1.25 -12.27 4.68
N ASP A 11 -0.99 -12.07 5.96
CA ASP A 11 -1.22 -13.10 6.98
C ASP A 11 -2.71 -13.45 7.14
N GLU A 12 -3.60 -12.47 7.07
CA GLU A 12 -5.05 -12.69 7.18
C GLU A 12 -5.56 -13.49 5.97
N LEU A 13 -5.03 -13.22 4.77
CA LEU A 13 -5.34 -14.02 3.57
C LEU A 13 -4.83 -15.45 3.70
N ARG A 14 -3.61 -15.64 4.24
CA ARG A 14 -3.05 -16.98 4.51
C ARG A 14 -3.89 -17.77 5.50
N GLU A 15 -4.39 -17.13 6.56
CA GLU A 15 -5.30 -17.74 7.53
C GLU A 15 -6.65 -18.14 6.93
N ILE A 16 -7.18 -17.33 6.00
CA ILE A 16 -8.40 -17.68 5.26
C ILE A 16 -8.15 -18.89 4.35
N ALA A 17 -7.05 -18.88 3.59
CA ALA A 17 -6.68 -20.00 2.71
C ALA A 17 -6.46 -21.30 3.49
N GLU A 18 -5.86 -21.24 4.68
CA GLU A 18 -5.67 -22.41 5.52
C GLU A 18 -7.00 -22.95 6.06
N ARG A 19 -7.94 -22.06 6.46
CA ARG A 19 -9.28 -22.47 6.87
C ARG A 19 -10.07 -23.09 5.71
N GLU A 20 -9.95 -22.52 4.52
CA GLU A 20 -10.57 -23.05 3.29
C GLU A 20 -10.06 -24.47 3.00
N ARG A 21 -8.75 -24.72 3.10
CA ARG A 21 -8.16 -26.04 2.83
C ARG A 21 -8.56 -27.09 3.85
N LYS A 22 -8.76 -26.70 5.11
CA LYS A 22 -9.22 -27.60 6.20
C LYS A 22 -10.71 -27.91 6.14
N ALA A 23 -11.51 -27.05 5.51
CA ALA A 23 -12.94 -27.26 5.39
C ALA A 23 -13.25 -28.47 4.49
N THR A 24 -14.38 -29.12 4.75
CA THR A 24 -14.86 -30.23 3.92
C THR A 24 -14.87 -29.83 2.44
N PRO A 25 -14.31 -30.64 1.52
CA PRO A 25 -14.33 -30.35 0.10
C PRO A 25 -15.74 -30.08 -0.44
N GLY A 26 -15.83 -29.11 -1.36
CA GLY A 26 -17.06 -28.79 -2.08
C GLY A 26 -17.25 -29.61 -3.36
N PRO A 27 -18.32 -29.34 -4.12
CA PRO A 27 -19.35 -28.35 -3.81
C PRO A 27 -20.31 -28.84 -2.71
N TRP A 28 -20.91 -27.88 -2.00
CA TRP A 28 -21.98 -28.14 -1.04
C TRP A 28 -23.33 -27.76 -1.67
N ASN A 29 -24.39 -28.39 -1.17
CA ASN A 29 -25.76 -28.13 -1.54
C ASN A 29 -26.54 -27.67 -0.30
N ALA A 30 -27.43 -26.70 -0.48
CA ALA A 30 -28.37 -26.26 0.54
C ALA A 30 -29.78 -26.67 0.13
N ILE A 31 -30.47 -27.39 1.00
CA ILE A 31 -31.86 -27.79 0.79
C ILE A 31 -32.68 -27.27 1.97
N GLY A 32 -33.76 -26.57 1.67
CA GLY A 32 -34.71 -26.08 2.66
C GLY A 32 -36.07 -26.76 2.52
N ASN A 33 -36.73 -26.98 3.65
CA ASN A 33 -38.14 -27.37 3.72
C ASN A 33 -38.83 -26.59 4.85
N PRO A 34 -40.17 -26.57 4.94
CA PRO A 34 -40.88 -25.81 5.97
C PRO A 34 -40.52 -26.15 7.43
N TYR A 35 -39.81 -27.25 7.67
CA TYR A 35 -39.40 -27.71 9.00
C TYR A 35 -37.92 -27.43 9.30
N GLY A 36 -37.11 -26.99 8.34
CA GLY A 36 -35.68 -26.77 8.56
C GLY A 36 -34.85 -26.68 7.29
N PHE A 37 -33.54 -26.43 7.44
CA PHE A 37 -32.57 -26.48 6.35
C PHE A 37 -31.45 -27.48 6.63
N LEU A 38 -30.85 -27.97 5.55
CA LEU A 38 -29.67 -28.82 5.53
C LEU A 38 -28.66 -28.31 4.51
N VAL A 39 -27.42 -28.08 4.95
CA VAL A 39 -26.26 -27.95 4.07
C VAL A 39 -25.51 -29.28 4.09
N SER A 40 -25.27 -29.84 2.91
CA SER A 40 -24.60 -31.13 2.77
C SER A 40 -23.65 -31.15 1.58
N THR A 41 -22.72 -32.08 1.58
CA THR A 41 -21.93 -32.41 0.39
C THR A 41 -22.77 -33.16 -0.65
N LEU A 42 -22.30 -33.27 -1.89
CA LEU A 42 -22.99 -34.05 -2.94
C LEU A 42 -23.16 -35.54 -2.62
N ASN A 43 -22.31 -36.12 -1.77
CA ASN A 43 -22.43 -37.50 -1.31
C ASN A 43 -23.32 -37.66 -0.06
N GLY A 44 -24.01 -36.59 0.37
CA GLY A 44 -25.00 -36.63 1.44
C GLY A 44 -24.43 -36.50 2.87
N MET A 45 -23.18 -36.05 3.02
CA MET A 45 -22.61 -35.77 4.34
C MET A 45 -23.11 -34.42 4.84
N THR A 46 -23.74 -34.39 6.01
CA THR A 46 -24.22 -33.17 6.65
C THR A 46 -23.05 -32.28 7.07
N ILE A 47 -23.09 -31.01 6.65
CA ILE A 47 -22.17 -29.94 7.07
C ILE A 47 -22.77 -29.16 8.24
N CYS A 48 -24.02 -28.72 8.07
CA CYS A 48 -24.82 -28.11 9.13
C CYS A 48 -26.30 -28.24 8.82
N GLU A 49 -27.12 -28.24 9.86
CA GLU A 49 -28.57 -28.32 9.76
C GLU A 49 -29.22 -27.50 10.86
N LYS A 50 -30.47 -27.11 10.65
CA LYS A 50 -31.28 -26.39 11.63
C LYS A 50 -32.74 -26.72 11.44
N ASP A 51 -33.40 -27.12 12.52
CA ASP A 51 -34.85 -27.27 12.60
C ASP A 51 -35.55 -25.92 12.84
N GLU A 52 -36.84 -25.84 12.49
CA GLU A 52 -37.68 -24.65 12.67
C GLU A 52 -37.05 -23.39 12.04
N ALA A 53 -36.53 -23.55 10.82
CA ALA A 53 -35.84 -22.49 10.09
C ALA A 53 -36.79 -21.38 9.61
N THR A 54 -36.32 -20.14 9.72
CA THR A 54 -36.97 -18.96 9.14
C THR A 54 -36.57 -18.78 7.67
N SER A 55 -37.24 -17.88 6.96
CA SER A 55 -36.85 -17.52 5.58
C SER A 55 -35.40 -17.04 5.47
N ILE A 56 -34.93 -16.28 6.46
CA ILE A 56 -33.56 -15.75 6.52
C ILE A 56 -32.54 -16.89 6.70
N ASP A 57 -32.91 -17.93 7.44
CA ASP A 57 -32.03 -19.09 7.64
C ASP A 57 -31.76 -19.83 6.33
N PHE A 58 -32.73 -19.90 5.42
CA PHE A 58 -32.50 -20.49 4.08
C PHE A 58 -31.50 -19.67 3.27
N CYS A 59 -31.63 -18.34 3.25
CA CYS A 59 -30.67 -17.47 2.56
C CYS A 59 -29.25 -17.64 3.13
N ASN A 60 -29.13 -17.80 4.44
CA ASN A 60 -27.84 -18.05 5.10
C ASN A 60 -27.28 -19.43 4.71
N ALA A 61 -28.11 -20.47 4.65
CA ALA A 61 -27.71 -21.81 4.24
C ALA A 61 -27.21 -21.82 2.78
N GLU A 62 -27.93 -21.16 1.87
CA GLU A 62 -27.50 -20.99 0.48
C GLU A 62 -26.17 -20.25 0.37
N PHE A 63 -26.00 -19.15 1.13
CA PHE A 63 -24.75 -18.40 1.17
C PHE A 63 -23.59 -19.26 1.67
N ILE A 64 -23.79 -20.05 2.74
CA ILE A 64 -22.78 -20.97 3.29
C ILE A 64 -22.39 -22.03 2.25
N ALA A 65 -23.37 -22.63 1.57
CA ALA A 65 -23.12 -23.62 0.53
C ALA A 65 -22.33 -23.03 -0.66
N ALA A 66 -22.75 -21.86 -1.15
CA ALA A 66 -22.09 -21.15 -2.25
C ALA A 66 -20.66 -20.72 -1.90
N SER A 67 -20.44 -20.28 -0.64
CA SER A 67 -19.13 -19.85 -0.13
C SER A 67 -18.05 -20.91 -0.32
N ARG A 68 -18.42 -22.21 -0.29
CA ARG A 68 -17.44 -23.28 -0.51
C ARG A 68 -16.82 -23.25 -1.90
N THR A 69 -17.54 -22.73 -2.90
CA THR A 69 -17.02 -22.56 -4.28
C THR A 69 -16.47 -21.16 -4.49
N ASP A 70 -17.10 -20.14 -3.91
CA ASP A 70 -16.72 -18.75 -4.15
C ASP A 70 -15.44 -18.33 -3.42
N ILE A 71 -15.23 -18.77 -2.16
CA ILE A 71 -14.00 -18.43 -1.41
C ILE A 71 -12.73 -18.91 -2.13
N PRO A 72 -12.61 -20.17 -2.58
CA PRO A 72 -11.43 -20.61 -3.33
C PRO A 72 -11.20 -19.82 -4.63
N ARG A 73 -12.28 -19.49 -5.35
CA ARG A 73 -12.20 -18.67 -6.57
C ARG A 73 -11.71 -17.26 -6.26
N LEU A 74 -12.20 -16.65 -5.19
CA LEU A 74 -11.76 -15.33 -4.74
C LEU A 74 -10.29 -15.35 -4.30
N LEU A 75 -9.85 -16.36 -3.56
CA LEU A 75 -8.44 -16.52 -3.18
C LEU A 75 -7.54 -16.62 -4.42
N THR A 76 -7.92 -17.47 -5.38
CA THR A 76 -7.19 -17.60 -6.66
C THR A 76 -7.14 -16.28 -7.42
N HIS A 77 -8.24 -15.52 -7.43
CA HIS A 77 -8.30 -14.22 -8.09
C HIS A 77 -7.41 -13.18 -7.42
N ILE A 78 -7.38 -13.15 -6.07
CA ILE A 78 -6.50 -12.27 -5.29
C ILE A 78 -5.04 -12.59 -5.58
N GLU A 79 -4.64 -13.87 -5.59
CA GLU A 79 -3.29 -14.29 -5.93
C GLU A 79 -2.90 -13.84 -7.35
N ALA A 80 -3.80 -13.99 -8.32
CA ALA A 80 -3.58 -13.53 -9.69
C ALA A 80 -3.41 -12.00 -9.76
N LEU A 81 -4.23 -11.23 -9.03
CA LEU A 81 -4.10 -9.77 -8.95
C LEU A 81 -2.78 -9.35 -8.29
N GLN A 82 -2.37 -10.05 -7.23
CA GLN A 82 -1.09 -9.80 -6.57
C GLN A 82 0.08 -10.08 -7.53
N ALA A 83 0.05 -11.19 -8.25
CA ALA A 83 1.06 -11.51 -9.26
C ALA A 83 1.10 -10.46 -10.39
N GLN A 84 -0.07 -9.98 -10.85
CA GLN A 84 -0.15 -8.91 -11.84
C GLN A 84 0.43 -7.61 -11.30
N LEU A 85 0.10 -7.21 -10.06
CA LEU A 85 0.68 -6.03 -9.43
C LEU A 85 2.20 -6.13 -9.29
N SER A 86 2.71 -7.30 -8.88
CA SER A 86 4.15 -7.56 -8.85
C SER A 86 4.78 -7.47 -10.24
N SER A 87 4.09 -7.92 -11.29
CA SER A 87 4.58 -7.84 -12.67
C SER A 87 4.57 -6.43 -13.26
N LEU A 88 3.62 -5.59 -12.83
CA LEU A 88 3.48 -4.20 -13.26
C LEU A 88 4.42 -3.24 -12.51
N CYS A 89 5.01 -3.69 -11.41
CA CYS A 89 6.02 -2.96 -10.64
C CYS A 89 7.39 -3.64 -10.73
N PRO A 90 8.25 -3.31 -11.72
CA PRO A 90 9.66 -3.73 -11.69
C PRO A 90 10.44 -3.19 -10.48
N ILE A 91 9.88 -2.23 -9.74
CA ILE A 91 10.49 -1.52 -8.59
C ILE A 91 9.87 -2.00 -7.24
N GLY A 92 8.95 -2.97 -7.29
CA GLY A 92 7.99 -3.28 -6.21
C GLY A 92 8.49 -4.02 -4.97
N ASP A 93 9.75 -3.88 -4.57
CA ASP A 93 10.09 -4.15 -3.17
C ASP A 93 9.80 -2.88 -2.36
N LEU A 94 8.88 -2.96 -1.41
CA LEU A 94 8.55 -1.85 -0.51
C LEU A 94 9.81 -1.34 0.21
N GLY A 95 10.79 -2.22 0.47
CA GLY A 95 12.10 -1.84 0.99
C GLY A 95 12.87 -0.93 0.02
N VAL A 96 12.89 -1.26 -1.27
CA VAL A 96 13.55 -0.44 -2.29
C VAL A 96 12.84 0.90 -2.46
N ILE A 97 11.50 0.92 -2.45
CA ILE A 97 10.74 2.18 -2.54
C ILE A 97 11.01 3.08 -1.35
N THR A 98 11.04 2.54 -0.12
CA THR A 98 11.33 3.32 1.08
C THR A 98 12.77 3.83 1.07
N SER A 99 13.75 3.00 0.69
CA SER A 99 15.14 3.45 0.50
C SER A 99 15.27 4.56 -0.53
N LEU A 100 14.63 4.42 -1.70
CA LEU A 100 14.65 5.45 -2.75
C LEU A 100 13.95 6.75 -2.30
N GLN A 101 12.90 6.68 -1.49
CA GLN A 101 12.25 7.86 -0.93
C GLN A 101 13.13 8.57 0.10
N THR A 102 13.83 7.83 0.94
CA THR A 102 14.80 8.40 1.89
C THR A 102 15.96 9.06 1.14
N GLU A 103 16.53 8.37 0.14
CA GLU A 103 17.61 8.89 -0.67
C GLU A 103 17.18 10.15 -1.43
N LYS A 104 15.99 10.14 -2.04
CA LYS A 104 15.41 11.32 -2.69
C LYS A 104 15.27 12.50 -1.73
N THR A 105 14.83 12.25 -0.50
CA THR A 105 14.66 13.30 0.52
C THR A 105 16.00 13.93 0.88
N HIS A 106 17.01 13.09 1.13
CA HIS A 106 18.37 13.53 1.40
C HIS A 106 18.97 14.34 0.23
N MET A 107 18.78 13.89 -1.01
CA MET A 107 19.25 14.61 -2.20
C MET A 107 18.57 15.98 -2.35
N VAL A 108 17.27 16.08 -2.07
CA VAL A 108 16.54 17.36 -2.12
C VAL A 108 17.06 18.35 -1.07
N GLU A 109 17.40 17.88 0.12
CA GLU A 109 18.02 18.71 1.17
C GLU A 109 19.40 19.21 0.74
N HIS A 110 20.22 18.34 0.17
CA HIS A 110 21.55 18.71 -0.34
C HIS A 110 21.46 19.76 -1.45
N ILE A 111 20.52 19.59 -2.40
CA ILE A 111 20.29 20.57 -3.47
C ILE A 111 19.88 21.93 -2.89
N LYS A 112 19.01 21.95 -1.87
CA LYS A 112 18.62 23.20 -1.20
C LYS A 112 19.80 23.89 -0.53
N ALA A 113 20.67 23.13 0.13
CA ALA A 113 21.86 23.67 0.78
C ALA A 113 22.83 24.29 -0.26
N GLN A 114 23.11 23.57 -1.35
CA GLN A 114 23.95 24.07 -2.44
C GLN A 114 23.35 25.32 -3.09
N GLN A 115 22.03 25.36 -3.30
CA GLN A 115 21.38 26.54 -3.86
C GLN A 115 21.53 27.77 -2.95
N ALA A 116 21.41 27.59 -1.62
CA ALA A 116 21.60 28.68 -0.67
C ALA A 116 23.05 29.20 -0.68
N GLU A 117 24.03 28.32 -0.87
CA GLU A 117 25.44 28.69 -0.95
C GLU A 117 25.76 29.45 -2.25
N ILE A 118 25.21 29.00 -3.38
CA ILE A 118 25.29 29.72 -4.66
C ILE A 118 24.73 31.14 -4.51
N GLU A 119 23.55 31.30 -3.88
CA GLU A 119 22.97 32.63 -3.68
C GLU A 119 23.83 33.52 -2.77
N ARG A 120 24.44 32.96 -1.71
CA ARG A 120 25.41 33.71 -0.89
C ARG A 120 26.60 34.20 -1.71
N TYR A 121 27.19 33.34 -2.55
CA TYR A 121 28.32 33.72 -3.38
C TYR A 121 27.93 34.77 -4.43
N LYS A 122 26.75 34.67 -5.04
CA LYS A 122 26.24 35.71 -5.95
C LYS A 122 26.11 37.05 -5.25
N THR A 123 25.47 37.10 -4.08
CA THR A 123 25.33 38.34 -3.31
C THR A 123 26.70 38.91 -2.90
N ALA A 124 27.65 38.08 -2.52
CA ALA A 124 29.00 38.53 -2.19
C ALA A 124 29.73 39.13 -3.40
N LEU A 125 29.62 38.51 -4.57
CA LEU A 125 30.18 39.03 -5.82
C LEU A 125 29.51 40.35 -6.23
N GLU A 126 28.19 40.44 -6.14
CA GLU A 126 27.47 41.69 -6.41
C GLU A 126 27.94 42.82 -5.50
N ARG A 127 28.19 42.55 -4.21
CA ARG A 127 28.76 43.55 -3.29
C ARG A 127 30.15 43.99 -3.70
N ILE A 128 31.03 43.06 -4.09
CA ILE A 128 32.40 43.38 -4.51
C ILE A 128 32.40 44.18 -5.81
N CYS A 129 31.56 43.81 -6.78
CA CYS A 129 31.43 44.51 -8.06
C CYS A 129 30.71 45.86 -7.95
N SER A 130 29.99 46.12 -6.85
CA SER A 130 29.32 47.40 -6.58
C SER A 130 30.19 48.38 -5.79
N ILE A 131 31.43 48.01 -5.43
CA ILE A 131 32.42 48.96 -4.91
C ILE A 131 32.94 49.74 -6.12
N GLU A 132 32.62 51.04 -6.18
CA GLU A 132 33.13 51.91 -7.24
C GLU A 132 34.67 51.96 -7.22
N PRO A 133 35.33 51.92 -8.39
CA PRO A 133 36.80 51.93 -8.49
C PRO A 133 37.48 53.12 -7.81
N ASP A 134 36.75 54.22 -7.59
CA ASP A 134 37.28 55.45 -6.97
C ASP A 134 37.67 55.26 -5.49
N SER A 135 37.08 54.29 -4.78
CA SER A 135 37.45 53.96 -3.39
C SER A 135 38.78 53.21 -3.24
N LEU A 136 39.28 52.60 -4.32
CA LEU A 136 40.56 51.87 -4.31
C LEU A 136 41.74 52.79 -4.63
N TYR A 137 41.51 53.85 -5.40
CA TYR A 137 42.52 54.87 -5.70
C TYR A 137 42.84 55.75 -4.47
N ASP A 138 41.83 56.12 -3.67
CA ASP A 138 42.04 56.95 -2.48
C ASP A 138 42.82 56.22 -1.37
N ALA A 139 42.61 54.92 -1.20
CA ALA A 139 43.36 54.12 -0.23
C ALA A 139 44.83 53.90 -0.63
N GLN A 140 45.13 53.91 -1.94
CA GLN A 140 46.48 53.76 -2.47
C GLN A 140 47.27 55.08 -2.43
N LEU A 141 46.59 56.21 -2.67
CA LEU A 141 47.18 57.56 -2.60
C LEU A 141 47.58 57.94 -1.16
N ILE A 142 46.77 57.59 -0.17
CA ILE A 142 47.08 57.83 1.26
C ILE A 142 48.29 57.00 1.73
N ALA A 143 48.53 55.82 1.15
CA ALA A 143 49.66 54.97 1.50
C ALA A 143 50.99 55.44 0.86
N GLU A 144 50.94 56.12 -0.28
CA GLU A 144 52.12 56.69 -0.95
C GLU A 144 52.50 58.07 -0.40
N GLU A 145 51.57 58.87 0.13
CA GLU A 145 51.87 60.18 0.75
C GLU A 145 52.38 60.09 2.21
N ALA A 146 52.40 58.89 2.80
CA ALA A 146 52.85 58.64 4.18
C ALA A 146 54.30 58.09 4.28
N LEU A 147 55.06 58.09 3.17
CA LEU A 147 56.42 57.58 3.02
C LEU A 147 57.39 58.71 2.62
#